data_AF-X6N1C3-F1
#
_entry.id   AF-X6N1C3-F1
#
_cell.length_a   1.000
_cell.length_b   1.000
_cell.length_c   1.000
_cell.angle_alpha   90.00
_cell.angle_beta   90.00
_cell.angle_gamma   90.00
#
_symmetry.space_group_name_H-M   'P 1'
#
loop_
_entity.id
_entity.type
_entity.pdbx_description
1 polymer ?
#
loop_
_entity_poly.entity_id
_entity_poly.type
_entity_poly.pdbx_seq_one_letter_code
_entity_poly.pdbx_strand_id
1 'polypeptide(L)' 'NGIGNSNVICSGSIDNTIRFWDIRSNKKELYMIKGDDEENNGIICLKFVSLKKKDKTKNVTYDLNLCYGSICGSIRICG' A
#
# COMPACT_ATOMS: atom_id res chain seq x y z
N ASN A 1 -13.30 18.57 -8.66
CA ASN A 1 -14.10 17.64 -7.83
C ASN A 1 -13.95 16.23 -8.34
N GLY A 2 -12.89 15.54 -7.94
CA GLY A 2 -12.69 14.12 -8.23
C GLY A 2 -12.45 13.41 -6.91
N ILE A 3 -13.46 13.36 -6.05
CA ILE A 3 -13.43 12.50 -4.87
C ILE A 3 -13.59 11.08 -5.45
N GLY A 4 -12.45 10.48 -5.81
CA GLY A 4 -12.40 9.09 -6.20
C GLY A 4 -12.90 8.30 -5.01
N ASN A 5 -14.12 7.79 -5.11
CA ASN A 5 -14.64 6.78 -4.20
C ASN A 5 -13.76 5.53 -4.38
N SER A 6 -12.57 5.53 -3.80
CA SER A 6 -11.72 4.35 -3.72
C SER A 6 -12.38 3.44 -2.69
N ASN A 7 -13.21 2.53 -3.20
CA ASN A 7 -13.87 1.47 -2.42
C ASN A 7 -12.87 0.39 -2.01
N VAL A 8 -11.60 0.78 -1.83
CA VAL A 8 -10.50 -0.12 -1.54
C VAL A 8 -9.96 0.21 -0.16
N ILE A 9 -9.95 -0.77 0.71
CA ILE A 9 -9.27 -0.69 2.01
C ILE A 9 -7.89 -1.30 1.83
N CYS A 10 -6.85 -0.62 2.32
CA CYS A 10 -5.50 -1.16 2.46
C CYS A 10 -5.23 -1.38 3.94
N SER A 11 -4.83 -2.59 4.33
CA SER A 11 -4.57 -2.97 5.73
C SER A 11 -3.24 -3.70 5.86
N GLY A 12 -2.47 -3.37 6.89
CA GLY A 12 -1.27 -4.09 7.31
C GLY A 12 -1.61 -4.99 8.49
N SER A 13 -0.96 -6.14 8.59
CA SER A 13 -1.26 -7.16 9.59
C SER A 13 0.01 -7.68 10.26
N ILE A 14 -0.18 -8.28 11.44
CA ILE A 14 0.87 -8.91 12.25
C ILE A 14 1.45 -10.15 11.55
N ASP A 15 0.71 -10.76 10.62
CA ASP A 15 1.18 -11.87 9.77
C ASP A 15 2.16 -11.43 8.66
N ASN A 16 2.76 -10.24 8.79
CA ASN A 16 3.67 -9.63 7.81
C ASN A 16 3.06 -9.46 6.41
N THR A 17 1.73 -9.29 6.33
CA THR A 17 1.03 -9.03 5.06
C THR A 17 0.42 -7.64 5.00
N ILE A 18 0.36 -7.11 3.79
CA ILE A 18 -0.45 -5.95 3.43
C ILE A 18 -1.50 -6.43 2.44
N ARG A 19 -2.77 -6.19 2.74
CA ARG A 19 -3.91 -6.70 1.95
C ARG A 19 -4.78 -5.54 1.47
N PHE A 20 -5.32 -5.71 0.28
CA PHE A 20 -6.26 -4.79 -0.34
C PHE A 20 -7.62 -5.45 -0.46
N TRP A 21 -8.67 -4.71 -0.10
CA TRP A 21 -10.03 -5.24 -0.04
C TRP A 21 -10.97 -4.32 -0.81
N ASP A 22 -11.81 -4.87 -1.69
CA ASP A 22 -12.91 -4.10 -2.27
C ASP A 22 -14.15 -4.18 -1.37
N ILE A 23 -14.62 -3.04 -0.86
CA ILE A 23 -15.80 -2.98 0.01
C ILE A 23 -17.10 -3.29 -0.73
N ARG A 24 -17.13 -3.14 -2.07
CA ARG A 24 -18.30 -3.48 -2.89
C ARG A 24 -18.34 -4.97 -3.18
N SER A 25 -17.17 -5.58 -3.36
CA SER A 25 -17.01 -7.01 -3.55
C SER A 25 -17.02 -7.70 -2.19
N ASN A 26 -18.22 -7.91 -1.66
CA ASN A 26 -18.60 -8.62 -0.43
C ASN A 26 -17.56 -9.64 0.10
N LYS A 27 -16.47 -9.15 0.70
CA LYS A 27 -15.34 -9.87 1.35
C LYS A 27 -14.22 -10.46 0.46
N LYS A 28 -14.01 -10.01 -0.79
CA LYS A 28 -12.84 -10.49 -1.55
C LYS A 28 -11.62 -9.59 -1.38
N GLU A 29 -10.54 -10.22 -0.93
CA GLU A 29 -9.19 -9.68 -1.07
C GLU A 29 -8.89 -9.49 -2.56
N LEU A 30 -8.53 -8.27 -2.94
CA LEU A 30 -8.10 -7.94 -4.30
C LEU A 30 -6.65 -8.32 -4.54
N TYR A 31 -5.81 -8.06 -3.54
CA TYR A 31 -4.37 -8.20 -3.65
C TYR A 31 -3.73 -8.34 -2.27
N MET A 32 -2.62 -9.07 -2.22
CA MET A 32 -1.82 -9.27 -1.01
C MET A 32 -0.35 -9.11 -1.36
N ILE A 33 0.34 -8.32 -0.55
CA ILE A 33 1.79 -8.17 -0.52
C ILE A 33 2.28 -8.89 0.73
N LYS A 34 3.23 -9.80 0.58
CA LYS A 34 3.96 -10.38 1.70
C LYS A 34 5.24 -9.57 1.91
N GLY A 35 5.53 -9.22 3.17
CA GLY A 35 6.86 -8.75 3.54
C GLY A 35 7.90 -9.87 3.45
N ASP A 36 9.18 -9.52 3.47
CA ASP A 36 10.26 -10.52 3.41
C ASP A 36 10.16 -11.48 4.60
N ASP A 37 10.30 -12.78 4.31
CA ASP A 37 10.05 -13.90 5.22
C ASP A 37 11.12 -14.09 6.31
N GLU A 38 12.22 -13.31 6.30
CA GLU A 38 13.36 -13.56 7.20
C GLU A 38 13.05 -13.29 8.67
N GLU A 39 12.07 -12.44 8.97
CA GLU A 39 11.61 -12.19 10.32
C GLU A 39 10.09 -11.93 10.28
N ASN A 40 9.32 -12.63 11.13
CA ASN A 40 7.86 -12.47 11.30
C ASN A 40 7.52 -11.09 11.86
N ASN A 41 7.81 -10.05 11.09
CA ASN A 41 7.78 -8.68 11.55
C ASN A 41 6.49 -8.04 11.08
N GLY A 42 5.49 -8.06 11.96
CA GLY A 42 4.17 -7.48 11.70
C GLY A 42 4.23 -6.05 11.16
N ILE A 43 3.31 -5.71 10.26
CA ILE A 43 3.19 -4.36 9.72
C ILE A 43 2.45 -3.49 10.74
N ILE A 44 3.10 -2.42 11.20
CA ILE A 44 2.57 -1.53 12.25
C ILE A 44 2.07 -0.20 11.70
N CYS A 45 2.55 0.25 10.53
CA CYS A 45 2.13 1.50 9.93
C CYS A 45 2.18 1.47 8.41
N LEU A 46 1.30 2.25 7.79
CA LEU A 46 1.14 2.38 6.34
C LEU A 46 0.98 3.85 5.97
N LYS A 47 1.61 4.28 4.88
CA LYS A 47 1.46 5.63 4.34
C LYS A 47 1.61 5.62 2.83
N PHE A 48 0.60 6.13 2.13
CA PHE A 48 0.71 6.44 0.71
C PHE A 48 1.47 7.75 0.51
N VAL A 49 2.45 7.73 -0.38
CA VAL A 49 3.25 8.89 -0.76
C VAL A 49 3.18 9.04 -2.28
N SER A 50 2.74 10.21 -2.73
CA SER A 50 2.84 10.56 -4.15
C SER A 50 4.25 11.06 -4.44
N LEU A 51 4.98 10.36 -5.29
CA LEU A 51 6.27 10.84 -5.79
C LEU A 51 6.04 11.53 -7.13
N LYS A 52 6.45 12.80 -7.21
CA LYS A 52 6.44 13.53 -8.48
C LYS A 52 7.64 13.07 -9.31
N LYS A 53 7.42 12.22 -10.31
CA LYS A 53 8.42 12.04 -11.37
C LYS A 53 8.52 13.33 -12.19
N LYS A 54 9.74 13.82 -12.40
CA LYS A 54 10.02 14.96 -13.28
C LYS A 54 10.03 14.48 -14.74
N ASP A 55 8.89 14.05 -15.28
CA ASP A 55 8.79 13.75 -16.71
C ASP A 55 8.01 14.83 -17.46
N LYS A 56 8.61 15.29 -18.58
CA LYS A 56 8.19 16.43 -19.41
C LYS A 56 6.95 16.13 -20.29
N THR A 57 6.30 15.00 -20.12
CA THR A 57 5.17 14.54 -20.95
C THR A 57 3.85 14.63 -20.20
N LYS A 58 2.86 15.25 -20.84
CA LYS A 58 1.56 15.72 -20.29
C LYS A 58 0.57 14.62 -19.85
N ASN A 59 1.04 13.48 -19.34
CA ASN A 59 0.20 12.48 -18.68
C ASN A 59 0.68 12.36 -17.24
N VAL A 60 0.09 13.15 -16.34
CA VAL A 60 0.40 13.09 -14.91
C VAL A 60 -0.21 11.80 -14.35
N THR A 61 0.48 10.68 -14.55
CA THR A 61 0.24 9.46 -13.77
C THR A 61 0.84 9.72 -12.39
N TYR A 62 0.00 9.79 -11.37
CA TYR A 62 0.47 9.86 -9.99
C TYR A 62 1.06 8.49 -9.64
N ASP A 63 2.39 8.40 -9.61
CA ASP A 63 3.06 7.22 -9.06
C ASP A 63 2.88 7.25 -7.53
N LEU A 64 1.87 6.51 -7.08
CA LEU A 64 1.60 6.30 -5.65
C LEU A 64 2.51 5.18 -5.15
N ASN A 65 3.39 5.53 -4.22
CA ASN A 65 4.23 4.58 -3.52
C ASN A 65 3.62 4.32 -2.14
N LEU A 66 3.60 3.06 -1.72
CA LEU A 66 3.19 2.65 -0.40
C LEU A 66 4.43 2.47 0.48
N CYS A 67 4.56 3.32 1.49
CA CYS A 67 5.55 3.16 2.55
C CYS A 67 4.92 2.40 3.71
N TYR A 68 5.64 1.44 4.28
CA TYR A 68 5.18 0.68 5.44
C TYR A 68 6.30 0.42 6.41
N GLY A 69 5.96 0.47 7.70
CA GLY A 69 6.87 0.20 8.80
C GLY A 69 6.51 -1.10 9.49
N SER A 70 7.53 -1.79 9.96
CA SER A 70 7.43 -3.07 10.62
C SER A 70 7.84 -3.00 12.09
N ILE A 71 7.44 -4.00 12.89
CA ILE A 71 7.68 -4.04 14.34
C ILE A 71 9.16 -3.90 14.73
N CYS A 72 10.08 -4.38 13.89
CA CYS A 72 11.53 -4.27 14.11
C CYS A 72 12.11 -2.90 13.70
N GLY A 73 11.27 -1.92 13.37
CA GLY A 73 11.70 -0.57 12.98
C GLY A 73 12.15 -0.44 11.54
N SER A 74 12.11 -1.51 10.74
CA SER A 74 12.40 -1.43 9.31
C SER A 74 11.28 -0.68 8.57
N ILE A 75 11.68 0.22 7.66
CA ILE A 75 10.77 0.96 6.78
C ILE A 75 11.04 0.51 5.35
N ARG A 76 9.97 0.14 4.64
CA ARG A 76 10.02 -0.35 3.26
C ARG A 76 9.11 0.48 2.38
N ILE A 77 9.43 0.52 1.08
CA ILE A 77 8.69 1.25 0.07
C ILE A 77 8.35 0.28 -1.06
N CYS A 78 7.07 0.20 -1.40
CA CYS A 78 6.55 -0.57 -2.53
C CYS A 78 5.92 0.41 -3.52
N GLY A 79 6.28 0.31 -4.81
CA GLY A 79 5.83 1.20 -5.87
C GLY A 79 5.87 0.52 -7.23
#